data_AF-A0A3B0TZZ1-F1
#
_entry.id   AF-A0A3B0TZZ1-F1
#
_cell.length_a   1.000
_cell.length_b   1.000
_cell.length_c   1.000
_cell.angle_alpha   90.00
_cell.angle_beta   90.00
_cell.angle_gamma   90.00
#
_symmetry.space_group_name_H-M   'P 1'
#
loop_
_entity.id
_entity.type
_entity.pdbx_description
1 polymer ?
#
loop_
_entity_poly.entity_id
_entity_poly.type
_entity_poly.pdbx_seq_one_letter_code
_entity_poly.pdbx_strand_id
1 'polypeptide(L)'
;MTSYVITVIGDAEARPLEHNHVERLRQHLDAGGQDVWLAENEACDVFFGSQLCASELTKKARSALSGTRIDAVCMPVAGRQKKILISDMDSTVIDQECIDEMGDAYGVGQQIKDITSAAVGGQMGFSETLRQRTALMKGLEQALLENVYAERISLKPGARTLVQTMRRHGAYCILVSGGFSFFVRRIAERLGFHDHEANELIFKDRKLTGQVREPILGRTAKLQTLHRLCEQNNLRARDVLAVGDGANDIKMIEAAGLGVAFHGAQALRQTANACIDYGNLETLLYVQGFRKSQFVT
;
A
#
# COMPACT_ATOMS: atom_id res chain seq x y z
N MET A 1 7.55 13.41 -27.90
CA MET A 1 6.28 12.99 -27.30
C MET A 1 6.59 11.84 -26.34
N THR A 2 6.15 11.91 -25.10
CA THR A 2 6.44 10.85 -24.11
C THR A 2 5.55 9.64 -24.40
N SER A 3 6.12 8.44 -24.36
CA SER A 3 5.36 7.20 -24.48
C SER A 3 4.79 6.81 -23.12
N TYR A 4 3.47 6.68 -23.07
CA TYR A 4 2.72 6.30 -21.89
C TYR A 4 2.01 4.97 -22.11
N VAL A 5 1.71 4.31 -21.00
CA VAL A 5 0.81 3.18 -20.92
C VAL A 5 -0.26 3.51 -19.88
N ILE A 6 -1.51 3.20 -20.21
CA ILE A 6 -2.58 3.12 -19.22
C ILE A 6 -2.91 1.66 -19.02
N THR A 7 -2.69 1.18 -17.81
CA THR A 7 -3.16 -0.13 -17.39
C THR A 7 -4.57 0.05 -16.83
N VAL A 8 -5.54 -0.62 -17.45
CA VAL A 8 -6.90 -0.77 -16.94
C VAL A 8 -7.04 -2.11 -16.25
N ILE A 9 -7.66 -2.12 -15.07
CA ILE A 9 -7.75 -3.28 -14.20
C ILE A 9 -9.18 -3.45 -13.70
N GLY A 10 -9.77 -4.59 -14.02
CA GLY A 10 -11.04 -5.06 -13.47
C GLY A 10 -10.83 -6.19 -12.46
N ASP A 11 -11.83 -7.05 -12.35
CA ASP A 11 -11.83 -8.26 -11.54
C ASP A 11 -12.47 -9.36 -12.39
N ALA A 12 -11.73 -10.42 -12.72
CA ALA A 12 -12.17 -11.41 -13.71
C ALA A 12 -13.53 -12.04 -13.40
N GLU A 13 -13.89 -12.15 -12.11
CA GLU A 13 -15.12 -12.82 -11.68
C GLU A 13 -16.23 -11.81 -11.39
N ALA A 14 -15.94 -10.76 -10.62
CA ALA A 14 -16.96 -9.83 -10.16
C ALA A 14 -17.20 -8.66 -11.13
N ARG A 15 -16.15 -8.22 -11.85
CA ARG A 15 -16.14 -6.97 -12.64
C ARG A 15 -15.22 -7.13 -13.87
N PRO A 16 -15.56 -8.02 -14.80
CA PRO A 16 -14.66 -8.37 -15.89
C PRO A 16 -14.32 -7.15 -16.74
N LEU A 17 -13.03 -6.99 -17.04
CA LEU A 17 -12.57 -6.02 -18.00
C LEU A 17 -12.90 -6.51 -19.41
N GLU A 18 -13.99 -5.99 -19.96
CA GLU A 18 -14.42 -6.26 -21.33
C GLU A 18 -13.71 -5.37 -22.38
N HIS A 19 -13.74 -5.80 -23.65
CA HIS A 19 -13.16 -5.08 -24.79
C HIS A 19 -13.78 -3.68 -25.00
N ASN A 20 -15.09 -3.51 -24.73
CA ASN A 20 -15.78 -2.23 -24.83
C ASN A 20 -15.19 -1.15 -23.89
N HIS A 21 -14.66 -1.52 -22.72
CA HIS A 21 -14.01 -0.61 -21.80
C HIS A 21 -12.69 -0.11 -22.39
N VAL A 22 -11.92 -1.00 -22.99
CA VAL A 22 -10.67 -0.68 -23.67
C VAL A 22 -10.95 0.22 -24.88
N GLU A 23 -11.95 -0.09 -25.70
CA GLU A 23 -12.35 0.74 -26.84
C GLU A 23 -12.80 2.14 -26.41
N ARG A 24 -13.65 2.24 -25.37
CA ARG A 24 -14.11 3.51 -24.80
C ARG A 24 -12.94 4.36 -24.31
N LEU A 25 -11.96 3.73 -23.65
CA LEU A 25 -10.74 4.40 -23.21
C LEU A 25 -9.91 4.92 -24.40
N ARG A 26 -9.70 4.09 -25.42
CA ARG A 26 -8.91 4.43 -26.61
C ARG A 26 -9.49 5.63 -27.34
N GLN A 27 -10.79 5.62 -27.58
CA GLN A 27 -11.50 6.73 -28.23
C GLN A 27 -11.35 8.04 -27.45
N HIS A 28 -11.43 7.97 -26.12
CA HIS A 28 -11.34 9.17 -25.29
C HIS A 28 -9.92 9.76 -25.20
N LEU A 29 -8.89 8.93 -25.40
CA LEU A 29 -7.48 9.34 -25.31
C LEU A 29 -6.81 9.56 -26.67
N ASP A 30 -7.51 9.28 -27.77
CA ASP A 30 -6.91 9.20 -29.11
C ASP A 30 -5.68 8.27 -29.13
N ALA A 31 -5.82 7.12 -28.47
CA ALA A 31 -4.72 6.19 -28.27
C ALA A 31 -4.47 5.37 -29.55
N GLY A 32 -3.35 5.65 -30.23
CA GLY A 32 -2.97 4.98 -31.49
C GLY A 32 -2.13 3.70 -31.34
N GLY A 33 -1.69 3.32 -30.13
CA GLY A 33 -0.84 2.13 -29.93
C GLY A 33 -1.63 0.82 -29.89
N GLN A 34 -0.93 -0.30 -29.72
CA GLN A 34 -1.53 -1.63 -29.57
C GLN A 34 -2.01 -1.86 -28.12
N ASP A 35 -3.09 -2.62 -27.95
CA ASP A 35 -3.53 -3.10 -26.64
C ASP A 35 -2.84 -4.42 -26.29
N VAL A 36 -2.39 -4.56 -25.04
CA VAL A 36 -1.73 -5.76 -24.54
C VAL A 36 -2.47 -6.27 -23.31
N TRP A 37 -3.23 -7.34 -23.49
CA TRP A 37 -3.87 -8.04 -22.38
C TRP A 37 -2.80 -8.72 -21.51
N LEU A 38 -2.72 -8.27 -20.25
CA LEU A 38 -1.84 -8.83 -19.22
C LEU A 38 -2.48 -10.04 -18.54
N ALA A 39 -3.81 -10.03 -18.48
CA ALA A 39 -4.68 -11.08 -17.98
C ALA A 39 -6.05 -10.92 -18.64
N GLU A 40 -6.55 -12.00 -19.27
CA GLU A 40 -7.85 -11.98 -19.94
C GLU A 40 -8.95 -11.61 -18.94
N ASN A 41 -9.85 -10.69 -19.33
CA ASN A 41 -10.94 -10.17 -18.50
C ASN A 41 -10.52 -9.50 -17.18
N GLU A 42 -9.24 -9.26 -16.94
CA GLU A 42 -8.76 -8.71 -15.67
C GLU A 42 -7.87 -7.48 -15.88
N ALA A 43 -6.90 -7.50 -16.80
CA ALA A 43 -5.99 -6.38 -17.00
C ALA A 43 -5.50 -6.22 -18.44
N CYS A 44 -5.49 -4.97 -18.92
CA CYS A 44 -5.02 -4.61 -20.26
C CYS A 44 -4.19 -3.31 -20.23
N ASP A 45 -3.07 -3.33 -20.94
CA ASP A 45 -2.25 -2.16 -21.20
C ASP A 45 -2.66 -1.50 -22.52
N VAL A 46 -2.93 -0.19 -22.48
CA VAL A 46 -3.20 0.65 -23.66
C VAL A 46 -2.04 1.64 -23.86
N PHE A 47 -1.29 1.49 -24.95
CA PHE A 47 -0.12 2.31 -25.24
C PHE A 47 -0.46 3.50 -26.13
N PHE A 48 0.13 4.67 -25.85
CA PHE A 48 -0.02 5.87 -26.70
C PHE A 48 1.08 6.90 -26.42
N GLY A 49 1.19 7.89 -27.31
CA GLY A 49 2.04 9.06 -27.11
C GLY A 49 1.22 10.26 -26.64
N SER A 50 1.74 11.04 -25.70
CA SER A 50 1.10 12.31 -25.33
C SER A 50 2.12 13.37 -24.91
N GLN A 51 1.69 14.63 -24.95
CA GLN A 51 2.40 15.77 -24.34
C GLN A 51 1.85 16.09 -22.94
N LEU A 52 0.69 15.55 -22.57
CA LEU A 52 0.11 15.71 -21.23
C LEU A 52 0.93 14.96 -20.18
N CYS A 53 0.80 15.37 -18.92
CA CYS A 53 1.41 14.64 -17.82
C CYS A 53 0.56 13.40 -17.42
N ALA A 54 1.19 12.44 -16.74
CA ALA A 54 0.52 11.19 -16.37
C ALA A 54 -0.74 11.40 -15.51
N SER A 55 -0.75 12.39 -14.61
CA SER A 55 -1.91 12.65 -13.74
C SER A 55 -3.13 13.16 -14.50
N GLU A 56 -2.93 14.01 -15.53
CA GLU A 56 -4.01 14.45 -16.42
C GLU A 56 -4.55 13.29 -17.26
N LEU A 57 -3.66 12.44 -17.77
CA LEU A 57 -4.05 11.26 -18.55
C LEU A 57 -4.83 10.25 -17.70
N THR A 58 -4.40 10.01 -16.46
CA THR A 58 -5.13 9.18 -15.49
C THR A 58 -6.53 9.74 -15.22
N LYS A 59 -6.67 11.07 -15.05
CA LYS A 59 -7.99 11.71 -14.87
C LYS A 59 -8.89 11.52 -16.09
N LYS A 60 -8.36 11.70 -17.30
CA LYS A 60 -9.10 11.45 -18.54
C LYS A 60 -9.54 9.99 -18.66
N ALA A 61 -8.66 9.04 -18.37
CA ALA A 61 -8.98 7.62 -18.38
C ALA A 61 -10.07 7.25 -17.37
N ARG A 62 -9.97 7.76 -16.14
CA ARG A 62 -11.00 7.55 -15.11
C ARG A 62 -12.33 8.20 -15.48
N SER A 63 -12.32 9.36 -16.15
CA SER A 63 -13.54 9.97 -16.70
C SER A 63 -14.15 9.12 -17.82
N ALA A 64 -13.30 8.61 -18.72
CA ALA A 64 -13.71 7.70 -19.79
C ALA A 64 -14.33 6.41 -19.25
N LEU A 65 -13.92 5.95 -18.06
CA LEU A 65 -14.45 4.74 -17.41
C LEU A 65 -15.46 5.06 -16.30
N SER A 66 -15.93 6.29 -16.21
CA SER A 66 -16.93 6.68 -15.22
C SER A 66 -18.21 5.84 -15.39
N GLY A 67 -18.80 5.47 -14.25
CA GLY A 67 -19.94 4.54 -14.15
C GLY A 67 -19.53 3.06 -14.12
N THR A 68 -18.25 2.75 -14.35
CA THR A 68 -17.72 1.38 -14.21
C THR A 68 -16.97 1.22 -12.89
N ARG A 69 -16.62 -0.02 -12.54
CA ARG A 69 -15.75 -0.35 -11.41
C ARG A 69 -14.38 -0.86 -11.89
N ILE A 70 -13.82 -0.18 -12.88
CA ILE A 70 -12.52 -0.48 -13.48
C ILE A 70 -11.51 0.58 -13.01
N ASP A 71 -10.39 0.12 -12.44
CA ASP A 71 -9.27 0.97 -12.11
C ASP A 71 -8.47 1.34 -13.37
N ALA A 72 -7.90 2.54 -13.40
CA ALA A 72 -7.04 3.00 -14.48
C ALA A 72 -5.85 3.78 -13.93
N VAL A 73 -4.65 3.40 -14.37
CA VAL A 73 -3.38 4.01 -13.94
C VAL A 73 -2.51 4.32 -15.15
N CYS A 74 -2.13 5.59 -15.32
CA CYS A 74 -1.19 6.01 -16.35
C CYS A 74 0.24 6.07 -15.81
N MET A 75 1.18 5.50 -16.57
CA MET A 75 2.62 5.60 -16.28
C MET A 75 3.42 5.83 -17.56
N PRO A 76 4.59 6.48 -17.48
CA PRO A 76 5.58 6.39 -18.55
C PRO A 76 5.97 4.92 -18.78
N VAL A 77 6.15 4.53 -20.04
CA VAL A 77 6.59 3.15 -20.38
C VAL A 77 7.98 2.88 -19.81
N ALA A 78 8.88 3.86 -19.91
CA ALA A 78 10.24 3.75 -19.41
C ALA A 78 10.26 3.75 -17.87
N GLY A 79 10.91 2.75 -17.27
CA GLY A 79 11.06 2.65 -15.81
C GLY A 79 9.77 2.30 -15.07
N ARG A 80 8.78 1.69 -15.74
CA ARG A 80 7.53 1.27 -15.11
C ARG A 80 7.72 0.20 -14.03
N GLN A 81 8.62 -0.76 -14.25
CA GLN A 81 8.95 -1.81 -13.30
C GLN A 81 9.84 -1.26 -12.19
N LYS A 82 9.39 -1.38 -10.94
CA LYS A 82 10.10 -0.87 -9.76
C LYS A 82 11.00 -1.94 -9.18
N LYS A 83 12.05 -1.48 -8.49
CA LYS A 83 13.12 -2.30 -7.92
C LYS A 83 13.08 -2.33 -6.39
N ILE A 84 12.29 -1.46 -5.77
CA ILE A 84 12.03 -1.47 -4.34
C ILE A 84 10.51 -1.42 -4.14
N LEU A 85 9.98 -2.26 -3.25
CA LEU A 85 8.65 -2.14 -2.67
C LEU A 85 8.78 -1.69 -1.20
N ILE A 86 8.14 -0.59 -0.85
CA ILE A 86 7.92 -0.16 0.53
C ILE A 86 6.42 -0.11 0.77
N SER A 87 5.94 -0.86 1.76
CA SER A 87 4.51 -0.95 2.05
C SER A 87 4.22 -0.57 3.50
N ASP A 88 3.09 0.10 3.72
CA ASP A 88 2.43 0.04 5.03
C ASP A 88 1.93 -1.38 5.33
N MET A 89 1.67 -1.66 6.60
CA MET A 89 1.03 -2.89 7.05
C MET A 89 -0.46 -2.70 7.30
N ASP A 90 -0.82 -1.92 8.32
CA ASP A 90 -2.20 -1.72 8.77
C ASP A 90 -3.00 -1.09 7.63
N SER A 91 -4.24 -1.53 7.44
CA SER A 91 -5.16 -1.08 6.37
C SER A 91 -4.64 -1.18 4.92
N THR A 92 -3.44 -1.73 4.70
CA THR A 92 -2.78 -1.84 3.38
C THR A 92 -2.44 -3.28 3.02
N VAL A 93 -1.64 -3.97 3.84
CA VAL A 93 -1.30 -5.39 3.65
C VAL A 93 -2.22 -6.31 4.46
N ILE A 94 -2.75 -5.78 5.56
CA ILE A 94 -3.82 -6.40 6.35
C ILE A 94 -5.06 -5.50 6.30
N ASP A 95 -6.22 -6.04 6.67
CA ASP A 95 -7.46 -5.25 6.70
C ASP A 95 -7.63 -4.43 7.98
N GLN A 96 -6.94 -4.82 9.05
CA GLN A 96 -7.13 -4.27 10.39
C GLN A 96 -6.11 -3.18 10.73
N GLU A 97 -6.44 -2.43 11.78
CA GLU A 97 -5.51 -1.62 12.57
C GLU A 97 -5.11 -2.41 13.83
N CYS A 98 -3.86 -2.88 13.92
CA CYS A 98 -3.43 -3.78 14.99
C CYS A 98 -3.65 -3.21 16.40
N ILE A 99 -3.48 -1.89 16.58
CA ILE A 99 -3.68 -1.25 17.89
C ILE A 99 -5.15 -1.24 18.33
N ASP A 100 -6.07 -1.11 17.38
CA ASP A 100 -7.51 -1.12 17.65
C ASP A 100 -7.97 -2.54 18.01
N GLU A 101 -7.48 -3.55 17.29
CA GLU A 101 -7.75 -4.96 17.60
C GLU A 101 -7.21 -5.38 18.98
N MET A 102 -6.02 -4.89 19.35
CA MET A 102 -5.47 -5.08 20.70
C MET A 102 -6.35 -4.42 21.77
N GLY A 103 -6.78 -3.19 21.53
CA GLY A 103 -7.63 -2.44 22.46
C GLY A 103 -8.98 -3.10 22.67
N ASP A 104 -9.64 -3.48 21.58
CA ASP A 104 -10.93 -4.18 21.61
C ASP A 104 -10.80 -5.53 22.33
N ALA A 105 -9.74 -6.32 22.05
CA ALA A 105 -9.50 -7.59 22.73
C ALA A 105 -9.16 -7.45 24.23
N TYR A 106 -8.55 -6.33 24.64
CA TYR A 106 -8.22 -6.04 26.04
C TYR A 106 -9.37 -5.34 26.80
N GLY A 107 -10.39 -4.85 26.10
CA GLY A 107 -11.55 -4.16 26.70
C GLY A 107 -11.41 -2.64 26.85
N VAL A 108 -10.44 -2.02 26.18
CA VAL A 108 -10.19 -0.55 26.20
C VAL A 108 -10.39 0.11 24.83
N GLY A 109 -11.00 -0.61 23.89
CA GLY A 109 -11.18 -0.20 22.50
C GLY A 109 -11.84 1.16 22.29
N GLN A 110 -12.90 1.46 23.05
CA GLN A 110 -13.56 2.77 22.98
C GLN A 110 -12.61 3.91 23.36
N GLN A 111 -11.81 3.74 24.42
CA GLN A 111 -10.85 4.74 24.87
C GLN A 111 -9.73 4.96 23.84
N ILE A 112 -9.31 3.89 23.15
CA ILE A 112 -8.36 4.00 22.03
C ILE A 112 -8.96 4.82 20.88
N LYS A 113 -10.22 4.56 20.50
CA LYS A 113 -10.93 5.29 19.44
C LYS A 113 -11.09 6.77 19.78
N ASP A 114 -11.38 7.09 21.04
CA ASP A 114 -11.51 8.47 21.52
C ASP A 114 -10.16 9.23 21.38
N ILE A 115 -9.05 8.59 21.78
CA ILE A 115 -7.70 9.17 21.63
C ILE A 115 -7.33 9.35 20.15
N THR A 116 -7.61 8.36 19.29
CA THR A 116 -7.35 8.44 17.85
C THR A 116 -8.13 9.60 17.23
N SER A 117 -9.40 9.77 17.59
CA SER A 117 -10.25 10.87 17.10
C SER A 117 -9.72 12.25 17.50
N ALA A 118 -9.24 12.41 18.74
CA ALA A 118 -8.62 13.64 19.21
C ALA A 118 -7.31 13.96 18.46
N ALA A 119 -6.51 12.95 18.13
CA ALA A 119 -5.27 13.12 17.37
C ALA A 119 -5.52 13.55 15.91
N VAL A 120 -6.56 13.02 15.26
CA VAL A 120 -6.98 13.44 13.92
C VAL A 120 -7.44 14.91 13.92
N GLY A 121 -8.04 15.38 15.01
CA GLY A 121 -8.40 16.79 15.21
C GLY A 121 -7.20 17.75 15.35
N GLY A 122 -5.96 17.27 15.22
CA GLY A 122 -4.74 18.07 15.29
C GLY A 122 -4.28 18.43 16.71
N GLN A 123 -4.90 17.84 17.73
CA GLN A 123 -4.63 18.19 19.13
C GLN A 123 -3.39 17.49 19.71
N MET A 124 -2.90 16.41 19.08
CA MET A 124 -1.77 15.61 19.59
C MET A 124 -0.85 15.08 18.47
N GLY A 125 0.45 14.98 18.77
CA GLY A 125 1.44 14.40 17.86
C GLY A 125 1.42 12.86 17.86
N PHE A 126 1.82 12.22 16.75
CA PHE A 126 1.77 10.76 16.58
C PHE A 126 2.39 9.97 17.75
N SER A 127 3.61 10.34 18.16
CA SER A 127 4.33 9.65 19.23
C SER A 127 3.62 9.77 20.58
N GLU A 128 3.01 10.93 20.85
CA GLU A 128 2.23 11.16 22.07
C GLU A 128 0.94 10.33 22.07
N THR A 129 0.20 10.36 20.95
CA THR A 129 -1.00 9.54 20.75
C THR A 129 -0.69 8.05 20.89
N LEU A 130 0.44 7.58 20.35
CA LEU A 130 0.86 6.19 20.49
C LEU A 130 1.12 5.83 21.96
N ARG A 131 1.87 6.66 22.71
CA ARG A 131 2.11 6.43 24.15
C ARG A 131 0.84 6.36 24.96
N GLN A 132 -0.12 7.26 24.72
CA GLN A 132 -1.38 7.27 25.46
C GLN A 132 -2.18 5.99 25.19
N ARG A 133 -2.29 5.59 23.92
CA ARG A 133 -2.99 4.34 23.55
C ARG A 133 -2.30 3.11 24.15
N THR A 134 -0.98 3.03 24.13
CA THR A 134 -0.28 1.89 24.75
C THR A 134 -0.37 1.89 26.27
N ALA A 135 -0.42 3.06 26.91
CA ALA A 135 -0.57 3.16 28.36
C ALA A 135 -1.91 2.58 28.86
N LEU A 136 -2.99 2.73 28.09
CA LEU A 136 -4.29 2.11 28.38
C LEU A 136 -4.23 0.58 28.41
N MET A 137 -3.30 -0.01 27.66
CA MET A 137 -3.11 -1.46 27.57
C MET A 137 -2.08 -2.00 28.56
N LYS A 138 -1.65 -1.20 29.55
CA LYS A 138 -0.75 -1.68 30.61
C LYS A 138 -1.36 -2.88 31.33
N GLY A 139 -0.60 -3.97 31.43
CA GLY A 139 -1.05 -5.24 32.01
C GLY A 139 -1.51 -6.28 30.99
N LEU A 140 -1.69 -5.90 29.72
CA LEU A 140 -2.02 -6.81 28.61
C LEU A 140 -1.00 -7.95 28.55
N GLU A 141 -1.49 -9.19 28.61
CA GLU A 141 -0.64 -10.38 28.55
C GLU A 141 -0.16 -10.62 27.12
N GLN A 142 1.11 -10.98 26.96
CA GLN A 142 1.71 -11.24 25.65
C GLN A 142 0.93 -12.29 24.84
N ALA A 143 0.28 -13.25 25.51
CA ALA A 143 -0.57 -14.26 24.86
C ALA A 143 -1.76 -13.64 24.11
N LEU A 144 -2.27 -12.48 24.55
CA LEU A 144 -3.34 -11.78 23.84
C LEU A 144 -2.89 -11.34 22.44
N LEU A 145 -1.62 -10.99 22.25
CA LEU A 145 -1.09 -10.64 20.93
C LEU A 145 -1.13 -11.84 19.97
N GLU A 146 -0.85 -13.04 20.48
CA GLU A 146 -0.94 -14.28 19.68
C GLU A 146 -2.39 -14.54 19.28
N ASN A 147 -3.34 -14.38 20.20
CA ASN A 147 -4.77 -14.53 19.90
C ASN A 147 -5.24 -13.50 18.86
N VAL A 148 -4.87 -12.23 19.02
CA VAL A 148 -5.19 -11.18 18.05
C VAL A 148 -4.62 -11.53 16.67
N TYR A 149 -3.35 -11.93 16.60
CA TYR A 149 -2.72 -12.33 15.34
C TYR A 149 -3.43 -13.52 14.68
N ALA A 150 -3.77 -14.54 15.46
CA ALA A 150 -4.35 -15.77 14.94
C ALA A 150 -5.81 -15.63 14.52
N GLU A 151 -6.60 -14.85 15.26
CA GLU A 151 -8.07 -14.83 15.13
C GLU A 151 -8.59 -13.58 14.41
N ARG A 152 -7.85 -12.46 14.44
CA ARG A 152 -8.36 -11.15 13.97
C ARG A 152 -7.62 -10.60 12.75
N ILE A 153 -6.38 -11.01 12.51
CA ILE A 153 -5.56 -10.44 11.45
C ILE A 153 -5.74 -11.22 10.13
N SER A 154 -6.33 -10.55 9.13
CA SER A 154 -6.48 -11.05 7.77
C SER A 154 -5.53 -10.34 6.81
N LEU A 155 -4.92 -11.10 5.90
CA LEU A 155 -4.12 -10.55 4.81
C LEU A 155 -5.04 -10.05 3.70
N LYS A 156 -4.75 -8.87 3.15
CA LYS A 156 -5.42 -8.41 1.95
C LYS A 156 -5.14 -9.35 0.76
N PRO A 157 -6.14 -9.60 -0.11
CA PRO A 157 -5.93 -10.42 -1.30
C PRO A 157 -4.78 -9.88 -2.17
N GLY A 158 -3.96 -10.78 -2.68
CA GLY A 158 -2.80 -10.43 -3.50
C GLY A 158 -1.54 -10.01 -2.75
N ALA A 159 -1.58 -9.82 -1.41
CA ALA A 159 -0.41 -9.39 -0.65
C ALA A 159 0.81 -10.30 -0.84
N ARG A 160 0.59 -11.62 -0.74
CA ARG A 160 1.66 -12.61 -0.93
C ARG A 160 2.13 -12.63 -2.39
N THR A 161 1.21 -12.64 -3.34
CA THR A 161 1.50 -12.64 -4.78
C THR A 161 2.36 -11.44 -5.15
N LEU A 162 2.00 -10.23 -4.69
CA LEU A 162 2.74 -9.01 -4.92
C LEU A 162 4.19 -9.13 -4.45
N VAL A 163 4.38 -9.47 -3.18
CA VAL A 163 5.72 -9.54 -2.57
C VAL A 163 6.56 -10.61 -3.24
N GLN A 164 6.03 -11.83 -3.37
CA GLN A 164 6.78 -12.96 -3.94
C GLN A 164 7.15 -12.74 -5.42
N THR A 165 6.23 -12.16 -6.20
CA THR A 165 6.50 -11.82 -7.61
C THR A 165 7.58 -10.74 -7.72
N MET A 166 7.45 -9.65 -6.96
CA MET A 166 8.46 -8.59 -6.93
C MET A 166 9.86 -9.14 -6.57
N ARG A 167 9.93 -10.00 -5.54
CA ARG A 167 11.19 -10.65 -5.14
C ARG A 167 11.75 -11.57 -6.21
N ARG A 168 10.92 -12.40 -6.82
CA ARG A 168 11.31 -13.31 -7.92
C ARG A 168 11.93 -12.57 -9.10
N HIS A 169 11.55 -11.30 -9.28
CA HIS A 169 12.04 -10.38 -10.30
C HIS A 169 13.12 -9.41 -9.80
N GLY A 170 13.72 -9.68 -8.63
CA GLY A 170 14.91 -8.99 -8.15
C GLY A 170 14.65 -7.67 -7.41
N ALA A 171 13.39 -7.36 -7.07
CA ALA A 171 13.10 -6.18 -6.25
C ALA A 171 13.37 -6.45 -4.76
N TYR A 172 13.88 -5.45 -4.07
CA TYR A 172 13.94 -5.45 -2.60
C TYR A 172 12.58 -5.05 -2.03
N CYS A 173 12.12 -5.70 -0.95
CA CYS A 173 10.77 -5.49 -0.42
C CYS A 173 10.86 -5.33 1.09
N ILE A 174 10.34 -4.23 1.62
CA ILE A 174 10.32 -3.94 3.05
C ILE A 174 8.89 -3.55 3.50
N LEU A 175 8.54 -3.99 4.71
CA LEU A 175 7.30 -3.60 5.38
C LEU A 175 7.61 -2.57 6.47
N VAL A 176 7.09 -1.35 6.35
CA VAL A 176 7.37 -0.27 7.31
C VAL A 176 6.05 0.21 7.88
N SER A 177 5.84 0.03 9.19
CA SER A 177 4.56 0.36 9.83
C SER A 177 4.76 1.10 11.15
N GLY A 178 3.83 2.00 11.45
CA GLY A 178 3.72 2.65 12.76
C GLY A 178 3.14 1.73 13.85
N GLY A 179 2.70 0.52 13.48
CA GLY A 179 2.27 -0.54 14.37
C GLY A 179 3.44 -1.23 15.09
N PHE A 180 3.20 -2.44 15.57
CA PHE A 180 4.11 -3.11 16.51
C PHE A 180 4.89 -4.26 15.89
N SER A 181 6.19 -4.36 16.22
CA SER A 181 7.14 -5.36 15.69
C SER A 181 6.64 -6.79 15.81
N PHE A 182 5.88 -7.11 16.87
CA PHE A 182 5.25 -8.43 17.02
C PHE A 182 4.43 -8.86 15.79
N PHE A 183 3.57 -7.97 15.28
CA PHE A 183 2.72 -8.24 14.11
C PHE A 183 3.50 -8.04 12.81
N VAL A 184 4.18 -6.91 12.69
CA VAL A 184 4.90 -6.52 11.47
C VAL A 184 5.92 -7.59 11.08
N ARG A 185 6.70 -8.11 12.03
CA ARG A 185 7.64 -9.20 11.78
C ARG A 185 6.97 -10.45 11.23
N ARG A 186 5.90 -10.92 11.87
CA ARG A 186 5.18 -12.15 11.47
C ARG A 186 4.54 -12.00 10.09
N ILE A 187 3.96 -10.84 9.80
CA ILE A 187 3.39 -10.54 8.48
C ILE A 187 4.50 -10.46 7.42
N ALA A 188 5.60 -9.78 7.73
CA ALA A 188 6.77 -9.70 6.86
C ALA A 188 7.32 -11.10 6.53
N GLU A 189 7.54 -11.95 7.53
CA GLU A 189 8.01 -13.33 7.35
C GLU A 189 7.01 -14.18 6.55
N ARG A 190 5.71 -14.12 6.88
CA ARG A 190 4.64 -14.90 6.22
C ARG A 190 4.50 -14.55 4.73
N LEU A 191 4.63 -13.28 4.39
CA LEU A 191 4.55 -12.80 3.00
C LEU A 191 5.90 -12.88 2.29
N GLY A 192 6.98 -13.06 3.05
CA GLY A 192 8.35 -13.10 2.60
C GLY A 192 8.86 -11.73 2.17
N PHE A 193 8.61 -10.66 2.93
CA PHE A 193 9.40 -9.44 2.80
C PHE A 193 10.88 -9.70 3.16
N HIS A 194 11.78 -8.88 2.63
CA HIS A 194 13.21 -8.99 2.96
C HIS A 194 13.51 -8.44 4.34
N ASP A 195 12.79 -7.41 4.76
CA ASP A 195 13.01 -6.72 6.04
C ASP A 195 11.72 -6.06 6.53
N HIS A 196 11.75 -5.54 7.76
CA HIS A 196 10.65 -4.80 8.36
C HIS A 196 11.12 -3.76 9.37
N GLU A 197 10.33 -2.70 9.54
CA GLU A 197 10.56 -1.67 10.57
C GLU A 197 9.23 -1.36 11.27
N ALA A 198 9.26 -1.31 12.61
CA ALA A 198 8.07 -1.13 13.44
C ALA A 198 8.41 -0.59 14.83
N ASN A 199 7.40 -0.14 15.57
CA ASN A 199 7.54 0.21 16.99
C ASN A 199 7.65 -1.04 17.87
N GLU A 200 8.40 -0.96 18.97
CA GLU A 200 8.58 -2.07 19.91
C GLU A 200 7.84 -1.82 21.22
N LEU A 201 6.92 -2.71 21.57
CA LEU A 201 6.25 -2.72 22.86
C LEU A 201 7.17 -3.30 23.94
N ILE A 202 7.17 -2.69 25.12
CA ILE A 202 8.01 -3.15 26.24
C ILE A 202 7.22 -4.09 27.15
N PHE A 203 7.70 -5.32 27.30
CA PHE A 203 7.11 -6.32 28.19
C PHE A 203 7.98 -6.53 29.44
N LYS A 204 7.33 -6.75 30.59
CA LYS A 204 7.95 -7.22 31.82
C LYS A 204 7.09 -8.34 32.39
N ASP A 205 7.70 -9.46 32.75
CA ASP A 205 6.99 -10.64 33.28
C ASP A 205 5.82 -11.08 32.37
N ARG A 206 6.06 -11.03 31.05
CA ARG A 206 5.08 -11.32 29.97
C ARG A 206 3.86 -10.39 29.93
N LYS A 207 3.89 -9.26 30.63
CA LYS A 207 2.84 -8.24 30.62
C LYS A 207 3.34 -6.93 30.02
N LEU A 208 2.48 -6.29 29.24
CA LEU A 208 2.78 -5.01 28.62
C LEU A 208 2.96 -3.93 29.70
N THR A 209 4.06 -3.19 29.69
CA THR A 209 4.32 -2.13 30.68
C THR A 209 3.49 -0.87 30.42
N GLY A 210 2.87 -0.78 29.24
CA GLY A 210 2.21 0.40 28.69
C GLY A 210 3.14 1.34 27.92
N GLN A 211 4.42 0.97 27.78
CA GLN A 211 5.45 1.79 27.14
C GLN A 211 5.85 1.23 25.77
N VAL A 212 6.26 2.14 24.89
CA VAL A 212 6.89 1.86 23.59
C VAL A 212 8.36 2.27 23.68
N ARG A 213 9.25 1.47 23.08
CA ARG A 213 10.69 1.75 23.03
C ARG A 213 10.97 2.99 22.18
N GLU A 214 11.91 3.81 22.65
CA GLU A 214 12.46 4.91 21.87
C GLU A 214 13.60 4.49 20.93
N PRO A 215 13.75 5.15 19.77
CA PRO A 215 12.86 6.18 19.23
C PRO A 215 11.59 5.57 18.61
N ILE A 216 10.44 6.22 18.81
CA ILE A 216 9.19 5.85 18.13
C ILE A 216 9.32 6.11 16.62
N LEU A 217 9.00 5.10 15.82
CA LEU A 217 8.88 5.15 14.37
C LEU A 217 7.72 6.08 13.99
N GLY A 218 8.05 7.34 13.74
CA GLY A 218 7.11 8.41 13.44
C GLY A 218 6.80 8.54 11.94
N ARG A 219 6.05 9.61 11.59
CA ARG A 219 5.57 9.88 10.23
C ARG A 219 6.67 10.07 9.17
N THR A 220 7.92 10.31 9.57
CA THR A 220 9.05 10.47 8.64
C THR A 220 9.80 9.18 8.38
N ALA A 221 9.57 8.12 9.16
CA ALA A 221 10.34 6.89 9.07
C ALA A 221 10.24 6.27 7.67
N LYS A 222 9.02 6.11 7.13
CA LYS A 222 8.81 5.57 5.79
C LYS A 222 9.60 6.31 4.70
N LEU A 223 9.67 7.64 4.77
CA LEU A 223 10.47 8.46 3.86
C LEU A 223 11.97 8.25 4.08
N GLN A 224 12.42 8.20 5.33
CA GLN A 224 13.83 7.93 5.67
C GLN A 224 14.26 6.55 5.17
N THR A 225 13.41 5.53 5.33
CA THR A 225 13.63 4.17 4.83
C THR A 225 13.71 4.16 3.30
N LEU A 226 12.86 4.93 2.62
CA LEU A 226 12.94 5.10 1.17
C LEU A 226 14.29 5.65 0.72
N HIS A 227 14.75 6.75 1.33
CA HIS A 227 16.04 7.35 0.99
C HIS A 227 17.21 6.41 1.30
N ARG A 228 17.20 5.79 2.49
CA ARG A 228 18.22 4.82 2.92
C ARG A 228 18.32 3.66 1.94
N LEU A 229 17.20 3.07 1.53
CA LEU A 229 17.21 1.93 0.59
C LEU A 229 17.64 2.35 -0.82
N CYS A 230 17.25 3.55 -1.27
CA CYS A 230 17.76 4.08 -2.53
C CYS A 230 19.28 4.20 -2.51
N GLU A 231 19.85 4.79 -1.46
CA GLU A 231 21.30 4.95 -1.29
C GLU A 231 22.01 3.58 -1.23
N GLN A 232 21.54 2.66 -0.38
CA GLN A 232 22.15 1.34 -0.20
C GLN A 232 22.16 0.49 -1.47
N ASN A 233 21.16 0.65 -2.33
CA ASN A 233 21.01 -0.13 -3.57
C ASN A 233 21.48 0.61 -4.82
N ASN A 234 22.04 1.83 -4.69
CA ASN A 234 22.39 2.70 -5.81
C ASN A 234 21.20 2.91 -6.78
N LEU A 235 20.03 3.12 -6.20
CA LEU A 235 18.76 3.37 -6.87
C LEU A 235 18.29 4.79 -6.60
N ARG A 236 17.25 5.21 -7.31
CA ARG A 236 16.61 6.52 -7.11
C ARG A 236 15.16 6.32 -6.70
N ALA A 237 14.57 7.35 -6.12
CA ALA A 237 13.13 7.43 -5.82
C ALA A 237 12.24 6.90 -6.97
N ARG A 238 12.58 7.22 -8.23
CA ARG A 238 11.86 6.74 -9.44
C ARG A 238 11.77 5.21 -9.57
N ASP A 239 12.67 4.48 -8.92
CA ASP A 239 12.77 3.02 -8.93
C ASP A 239 11.97 2.38 -7.77
N VAL A 240 11.27 3.18 -6.96
CA VAL A 240 10.49 2.74 -5.79
C VAL A 240 9.00 2.67 -6.10
N LEU A 241 8.37 1.56 -5.71
CA LEU A 241 6.94 1.42 -5.49
C LEU A 241 6.67 1.62 -3.99
N ALA A 242 5.85 2.62 -3.66
CA ALA A 242 5.39 2.85 -2.30
C ALA A 242 3.86 2.65 -2.24
N VAL A 243 3.37 1.96 -1.21
CA VAL A 243 1.95 1.64 -1.05
C VAL A 243 1.50 1.97 0.37
N GLY A 244 0.36 2.65 0.46
CA GLY A 244 -0.29 2.98 1.72
C GLY A 244 -1.74 3.41 1.50
N ASP A 245 -2.47 3.60 2.59
CA ASP A 245 -3.88 4.01 2.57
C ASP A 245 -4.09 5.37 3.26
N GLY A 246 -3.21 5.75 4.19
CA GLY A 246 -3.46 6.83 5.14
C GLY A 246 -2.62 8.10 4.94
N ALA A 247 -2.96 9.13 5.72
CA ALA A 247 -2.23 10.42 5.70
C ALA A 247 -0.79 10.31 6.26
N ASN A 248 -0.51 9.28 7.05
CA ASN A 248 0.83 8.90 7.52
C ASN A 248 1.78 8.54 6.36
N ASP A 249 1.25 8.14 5.20
CA ASP A 249 2.03 7.68 4.04
C ASP A 249 2.38 8.77 3.04
N ILE A 250 1.72 9.93 3.11
CA ILE A 250 1.81 11.00 2.10
C ILE A 250 3.26 11.29 1.69
N LYS A 251 4.16 11.47 2.66
CA LYS A 251 5.57 11.80 2.38
C LYS A 251 6.32 10.70 1.62
N MET A 252 6.07 9.43 1.95
CA MET A 252 6.68 8.30 1.26
C MET A 252 6.11 8.18 -0.16
N ILE A 253 4.78 8.36 -0.29
CA ILE A 253 4.04 8.25 -1.54
C ILE A 253 4.43 9.37 -2.52
N GLU A 254 4.59 10.60 -2.04
CA GLU A 254 5.09 11.75 -2.80
C GLU A 254 6.50 11.52 -3.36
N ALA A 255 7.36 10.91 -2.55
CA ALA A 255 8.76 10.71 -2.91
C ALA A 255 8.98 9.55 -3.89
N ALA A 256 8.08 8.57 -3.94
CA ALA A 256 8.26 7.37 -4.76
C ALA A 256 8.00 7.62 -6.25
N GLY A 257 8.65 6.82 -7.10
CA GLY A 257 8.41 6.82 -8.55
C GLY A 257 7.08 6.23 -8.96
N LEU A 258 6.50 5.42 -8.09
CA LEU A 258 5.13 4.94 -8.14
C LEU A 258 4.60 4.91 -6.70
N GLY A 259 4.09 6.04 -6.24
CA GLY A 259 3.33 6.15 -5.01
C GLY A 259 1.87 5.80 -5.25
N VAL A 260 1.36 4.82 -4.51
CA VAL A 260 0.01 4.27 -4.66
C VAL A 260 -0.82 4.51 -3.40
N ALA A 261 -1.96 5.17 -3.57
CA ALA A 261 -3.05 5.13 -2.59
C ALA A 261 -3.89 3.88 -2.82
N PHE A 262 -3.74 2.87 -1.96
CA PHE A 262 -4.47 1.61 -2.05
C PHE A 262 -5.70 1.65 -1.15
N HIS A 263 -6.90 1.70 -1.75
CA HIS A 263 -8.16 1.94 -1.02
C HIS A 263 -8.07 3.17 -0.09
N GLY A 264 -7.20 4.11 -0.43
CA GLY A 264 -6.72 5.12 0.52
C GLY A 264 -7.67 6.30 0.75
N ALA A 265 -7.45 6.97 1.87
CA ALA A 265 -8.17 8.17 2.27
C ALA A 265 -7.97 9.33 1.28
N GLN A 266 -8.94 10.25 1.23
CA GLN A 266 -8.95 11.37 0.27
C GLN A 266 -7.65 12.19 0.27
N ALA A 267 -7.07 12.43 1.45
CA ALA A 267 -5.82 13.17 1.59
C ALA A 267 -4.64 12.50 0.88
N LEU A 268 -4.56 11.16 0.91
CA LEU A 268 -3.49 10.42 0.23
C LEU A 268 -3.73 10.38 -1.29
N ARG A 269 -4.99 10.19 -1.70
CA ARG A 269 -5.38 10.11 -3.12
C ARG A 269 -5.04 11.36 -3.92
N GLN A 270 -5.11 12.52 -3.28
CA GLN A 270 -4.80 13.81 -3.93
C GLN A 270 -3.33 13.92 -4.35
N THR A 271 -2.47 13.11 -3.72
CA THR A 271 -1.02 13.22 -3.83
C THR A 271 -0.39 12.02 -4.54
N ALA A 272 -1.04 10.85 -4.48
CA ALA A 272 -0.53 9.63 -5.09
C ALA A 272 -0.46 9.71 -6.63
N ASN A 273 0.53 9.03 -7.22
CA ASN A 273 0.63 8.89 -8.67
C ASN A 273 -0.46 7.97 -9.21
N ALA A 274 -0.84 6.97 -8.42
CA ALA A 274 -1.87 6.00 -8.74
C ALA A 274 -2.83 5.82 -7.55
N CYS A 275 -4.11 5.63 -7.86
CA CYS A 275 -5.11 5.22 -6.88
C CYS A 275 -5.67 3.88 -7.34
N ILE A 276 -5.77 2.92 -6.43
CA ILE A 276 -6.50 1.66 -6.65
C ILE A 276 -7.75 1.71 -5.78
N ASP A 277 -8.92 1.58 -6.40
CA ASP A 277 -10.22 1.74 -5.75
C ASP A 277 -10.97 0.42 -5.61
N TYR A 278 -10.75 -0.49 -6.55
CA TYR A 278 -11.59 -1.67 -6.72
C TYR A 278 -10.78 -2.96 -6.71
N GLY A 279 -9.60 -2.95 -7.30
CA GLY A 279 -8.70 -4.09 -7.37
C GLY A 279 -8.03 -4.43 -6.04
N ASN A 280 -7.39 -5.59 -6.00
CA ASN A 280 -6.59 -6.05 -4.87
C ASN A 280 -5.09 -5.70 -5.07
N LEU A 281 -4.19 -6.21 -4.22
CA LEU A 281 -2.76 -5.86 -4.30
C LEU A 281 -2.05 -6.43 -5.54
N GLU A 282 -2.61 -7.42 -6.23
CA GLU A 282 -2.06 -7.92 -7.50
C GLU A 282 -2.13 -6.87 -8.61
N THR A 283 -3.07 -5.92 -8.52
CA THR A 283 -3.17 -4.76 -9.42
C THR A 283 -1.84 -4.03 -9.58
N LEU A 284 -1.03 -3.98 -8.52
CA LEU A 284 0.26 -3.29 -8.55
C LEU A 284 1.31 -4.01 -9.41
N LEU A 285 1.13 -5.30 -9.67
CA LEU A 285 1.94 -6.05 -10.64
C LEU A 285 1.50 -5.71 -12.07
N TYR A 286 0.20 -5.63 -12.35
CA TYR A 286 -0.29 -5.22 -13.67
C TYR A 286 0.14 -3.82 -14.04
N VAL A 287 0.05 -2.87 -13.11
CA VAL A 287 0.50 -1.47 -13.32
C VAL A 287 1.99 -1.40 -13.68
N GLN A 288 2.80 -2.32 -13.16
CA GLN A 288 4.21 -2.46 -13.52
C GLN A 288 4.43 -3.29 -14.79
N GLY A 289 3.37 -3.87 -15.34
CA GLY A 289 3.37 -4.56 -16.61
C GLY A 289 3.66 -6.05 -16.56
N PHE A 290 3.53 -6.67 -15.39
CA PHE A 290 3.61 -8.12 -15.27
C PHE A 290 2.33 -8.75 -15.83
N ARG A 291 2.47 -9.82 -16.60
CA ARG A 291 1.34 -10.69 -16.99
C ARG A 291 0.97 -11.62 -15.84
N LYS A 292 -0.29 -12.07 -15.76
CA LYS A 292 -0.73 -13.04 -14.73
C LYS A 292 0.17 -14.28 -14.69
N SER A 293 0.61 -14.75 -15.86
CA SER A 293 1.50 -15.91 -16.00
C SER A 293 2.88 -15.74 -15.36
N GLN A 294 3.25 -14.52 -14.95
CA GLN A 294 4.50 -14.20 -14.26
C GLN A 294 4.32 -14.12 -12.74
N PHE A 295 3.09 -14.19 -12.24
CA PHE A 295 2.81 -14.07 -10.82
C PHE A 295 3.27 -15.33 -10.06
N VAL A 296 3.78 -15.12 -8.86
CA VAL A 296 4.10 -16.21 -7.92
C VAL A 296 2.89 -16.42 -7.02
N THR A 297 2.17 -17.53 -7.26
CA THR A 297 0.97 -17.96 -6.52
C THR A 297 1.32 -18.95 -5.41
#